data_AF-A0A2X4V2J3-F1
#
_entry.id   AF-A0A2X4V2J3-F1
#
_cell.length_a   1.000
_cell.length_b   1.000
_cell.length_c   1.000
_cell.angle_alpha   90.00
_cell.angle_beta   90.00
_cell.angle_gamma   90.00
#
_symmetry.space_group_name_H-M   'P 1'
#
loop_
_entity.id
_entity.type
_entity.pdbx_description
1 polymer ?
#
loop_
_entity_poly.entity_id
_entity_poly.type
_entity_poly.pdbx_seq_one_letter_code
_entity_poly.pdbx_strand_id
1 'polypeptide(L)'
;MKAHHGFGLLHLACCQDSEEDRGTVQYLQDCALEAGVPTEFLFMEDIGLGEKGQFTDLQDQVIGNLFKLYPWEFMLREMFSTKLEDAGVRWLEPAWKSIISNKALLPMLWEMFPDHPNLLPAYFAQDEHPQLDHYVTKPLFSREGANIQIVQNGQEVARVDGPYGEEGMIVQQFHPLPQFEGSYTLIGSWLVDDQPCGIGLREDRELITQDLSRFYPHIILG
;
A
#
# COMPACT_ATOMS: atom_id res chain seq x y z
N MET A 1 -12.32 18.79 1.05
CA MET A 1 -13.09 17.65 1.60
C MET A 1 -14.56 17.96 1.90
N LYS A 2 -14.92 18.77 2.91
CA LYS A 2 -16.34 19.02 3.23
C LYS A 2 -17.12 19.79 2.15
N ALA A 3 -16.63 20.95 1.73
CA ALA A 3 -17.30 21.78 0.73
C ALA A 3 -17.26 21.20 -0.70
N HIS A 4 -16.17 20.52 -1.05
CA HIS A 4 -15.93 20.02 -2.42
C HIS A 4 -16.33 18.55 -2.62
N HIS A 5 -16.34 17.74 -1.56
CA HIS A 5 -16.63 16.31 -1.65
C HIS A 5 -17.74 15.85 -0.70
N GLY A 6 -18.29 16.70 0.19
CA GLY A 6 -19.42 16.35 1.05
C GLY A 6 -19.09 15.45 2.24
N PHE A 7 -17.81 15.32 2.62
CA PHE A 7 -17.44 14.59 3.84
C PHE A 7 -17.95 15.33 5.09
N GLY A 8 -18.75 14.63 5.89
CA GLY A 8 -19.25 15.08 7.19
C GLY A 8 -18.26 14.78 8.29
N LEU A 9 -18.67 13.98 9.28
CA LEU A 9 -17.73 13.34 10.21
C LEU A 9 -16.91 12.28 9.47
N LEU A 10 -15.59 12.29 9.68
CA LEU A 10 -14.66 11.30 9.17
C LEU A 10 -14.10 10.49 10.34
N HIS A 11 -14.43 9.20 10.39
CA HIS A 11 -13.76 8.26 11.27
C HIS A 11 -12.39 7.90 10.66
N LEU A 12 -11.37 7.74 11.48
CA LEU A 12 -10.07 7.20 11.07
C LEU A 12 -9.70 6.02 11.95
N ALA A 13 -9.18 4.95 11.34
CA ALA A 13 -8.86 3.72 12.05
C ALA A 13 -7.51 3.11 11.63
N CYS A 14 -6.88 2.42 12.58
CA CYS A 14 -5.74 1.52 12.39
C CYS A 14 -5.85 0.36 13.37
N CYS A 15 -4.97 -0.64 13.27
CA CYS A 15 -4.88 -1.71 14.26
C CYS A 15 -4.43 -1.17 15.62
N GLN A 16 -4.89 -1.80 16.70
CA GLN A 16 -4.52 -1.42 18.06
C GLN A 16 -3.03 -1.59 18.36
N ASP A 17 -2.41 -2.62 17.78
CA ASP A 17 -1.04 -3.05 18.12
C ASP A 17 0.05 -2.38 17.25
N SER A 18 -0.26 -1.26 16.59
CA SER A 18 0.67 -0.54 15.70
C SER A 18 0.79 0.95 16.06
N GLU A 19 1.83 1.30 16.82
CA GLU A 19 2.13 2.70 17.19
C GLU A 19 2.49 3.55 15.96
N GLU A 20 3.18 2.95 14.97
CA GLU A 20 3.53 3.61 13.71
C GLU A 20 2.30 3.98 12.91
N ASP A 21 1.36 3.04 12.74
CA ASP A 21 0.12 3.30 12.03
C ASP A 21 -0.70 4.36 12.76
N ARG A 22 -0.71 4.33 14.11
CA ARG A 22 -1.37 5.36 14.92
C ARG A 22 -0.79 6.74 14.65
N GLY A 23 0.53 6.86 14.54
CA GLY A 23 1.21 8.12 14.19
C GLY A 23 0.79 8.64 12.81
N THR A 24 0.77 7.76 11.80
CA THR A 24 0.33 8.11 10.43
C THR A 24 -1.15 8.52 10.40
N VAL A 25 -2.02 7.77 11.08
CA VAL A 25 -3.44 8.12 11.20
C VAL A 25 -3.60 9.47 11.88
N GLN A 26 -2.90 9.73 12.97
CA GLN A 26 -2.99 11.02 13.67
C GLN A 26 -2.58 12.19 12.77
N TYR A 27 -1.52 12.06 11.97
CA TYR A 27 -1.13 13.08 11.00
C TYR A 27 -2.25 13.37 9.97
N LEU A 28 -2.92 12.32 9.49
CA LEU A 28 -4.06 12.46 8.59
C LEU A 28 -5.30 13.06 9.29
N GLN A 29 -5.51 12.78 10.58
CA GLN A 29 -6.53 13.45 11.39
C GLN A 29 -6.28 14.95 11.45
N ASP A 30 -5.05 15.37 11.71
CA ASP A 30 -4.66 16.77 11.80
C ASP A 30 -4.89 17.48 10.46
N CYS A 31 -4.49 16.85 9.34
CA CYS A 31 -4.76 17.35 7.99
C CYS A 31 -6.27 17.51 7.71
N ALA A 32 -7.10 16.55 8.13
CA ALA A 32 -8.55 16.61 7.95
C ALA A 32 -9.18 17.73 8.80
N LEU A 33 -8.72 17.90 10.05
CA LEU A 33 -9.16 18.98 10.95
C LEU A 33 -8.78 20.35 10.39
N GLU A 34 -7.55 20.53 9.90
CA GLU A 34 -7.10 21.75 9.22
C GLU A 34 -7.94 22.06 7.98
N ALA A 35 -8.41 21.03 7.27
CA ALA A 35 -9.33 21.16 6.15
C ALA A 35 -10.82 21.37 6.55
N GLY A 36 -11.11 21.51 7.85
CA GLY A 36 -12.45 21.77 8.39
C GLY A 36 -13.38 20.56 8.39
N VAL A 37 -12.83 19.34 8.37
CA VAL A 37 -13.56 18.08 8.49
C VAL A 37 -13.45 17.59 9.94
N PRO A 38 -14.55 17.45 10.69
CA PRO A 38 -14.49 16.85 12.02
C PRO A 38 -14.05 15.39 11.92
N THR A 39 -13.23 14.96 12.87
CA THR A 39 -12.68 13.60 12.90
C THR A 39 -12.95 12.91 14.22
N GLU A 40 -13.05 11.59 14.16
CA GLU A 40 -13.06 10.69 15.32
C GLU A 40 -12.09 9.54 15.05
N PHE A 41 -11.47 9.03 16.11
CA PHE A 41 -10.57 7.87 16.02
C PHE A 41 -11.18 6.65 16.71
N LEU A 42 -10.96 5.48 16.13
CA LEU A 42 -11.22 4.18 16.72
C LEU A 42 -10.26 3.14 16.17
N PHE A 43 -10.05 2.04 16.90
CA PHE A 43 -9.29 0.92 16.35
C PHE A 43 -10.16 0.10 15.39
N MET A 44 -9.52 -0.61 14.46
CA MET A 44 -10.23 -1.51 13.53
C MET A 44 -11.05 -2.56 14.28
N GLU A 45 -10.51 -3.03 15.41
CA GLU A 45 -11.09 -4.02 16.31
C GLU A 45 -12.33 -3.50 17.05
N ASP A 46 -12.49 -2.18 17.17
CA ASP A 46 -13.62 -1.52 17.83
C ASP A 46 -14.81 -1.28 16.89
N ILE A 47 -14.65 -1.52 15.59
CA ILE A 47 -15.72 -1.30 14.61
C ILE A 47 -16.82 -2.34 14.81
N GLY A 48 -17.98 -1.87 15.26
CA GLY A 48 -19.18 -2.68 15.45
C GLY A 48 -19.95 -2.93 14.15
N LEU A 49 -20.84 -3.92 14.18
CA LEU A 49 -21.81 -4.18 13.11
C LEU A 49 -23.23 -4.06 13.68
N GLY A 50 -23.94 -3.00 13.29
CA GLY A 50 -25.33 -2.76 13.69
C GLY A 50 -26.31 -3.77 13.07
N GLU A 51 -27.51 -3.86 13.64
CA GLU A 51 -28.54 -4.84 13.23
C GLU A 51 -28.95 -4.77 11.76
N LYS A 52 -28.80 -3.59 11.14
CA LYS A 52 -29.12 -3.35 9.72
C LYS A 52 -27.92 -3.53 8.80
N GLY A 53 -26.79 -4.04 9.30
CA GLY A 53 -25.57 -4.27 8.53
C GLY A 53 -24.68 -3.04 8.34
N GLN A 54 -24.94 -1.94 9.05
CA GLN A 54 -24.07 -0.76 9.06
C GLN A 54 -22.91 -0.93 10.03
N PHE A 55 -21.76 -0.36 9.71
CA PHE A 55 -20.66 -0.25 10.68
C PHE A 55 -20.94 0.86 11.69
N THR A 56 -20.57 0.63 12.95
CA THR A 56 -20.78 1.59 14.06
C THR A 56 -19.51 1.79 14.87
N ASP A 57 -19.39 2.96 15.51
CA ASP A 57 -18.34 3.24 16.48
C ASP A 57 -18.72 2.77 17.91
N LEU A 58 -17.83 3.05 18.88
CA LEU A 58 -18.01 2.71 20.30
C LEU A 58 -19.20 3.42 20.98
N GLN A 59 -19.86 4.37 20.31
CA GLN A 59 -21.05 5.06 20.79
C GLN A 59 -22.30 4.67 19.98
N ASP A 60 -22.24 3.56 19.25
CA ASP A 60 -23.30 3.06 18.35
C ASP A 60 -23.69 4.07 17.25
N GLN A 61 -22.83 5.04 16.94
CA GLN A 61 -23.07 5.95 15.81
C GLN A 61 -22.71 5.25 14.51
N VAL A 62 -23.58 5.38 13.51
CA VAL A 62 -23.32 4.83 12.17
C VAL A 62 -22.14 5.55 11.53
N ILE A 63 -21.14 4.77 11.12
CA ILE A 63 -19.97 5.26 10.41
C ILE A 63 -20.36 5.54 8.96
N GLY A 64 -20.36 6.81 8.57
CA GLY A 64 -20.70 7.22 7.20
C GLY A 64 -19.47 7.44 6.30
N ASN A 65 -18.36 7.90 6.86
CA ASN A 65 -17.09 8.10 6.15
C ASN A 65 -15.96 7.54 7.00
N LEU A 66 -15.07 6.75 6.40
CA LEU A 66 -14.00 6.08 7.14
C LEU A 66 -12.70 6.10 6.34
N PHE A 67 -11.63 6.60 6.97
CA PHE A 67 -10.27 6.27 6.59
C PHE A 67 -9.74 5.09 7.38
N LYS A 68 -9.03 4.17 6.72
CA LYS A 68 -8.35 3.07 7.39
C LYS A 68 -6.90 2.96 6.92
N LEU A 69 -5.99 2.88 7.88
CA LEU A 69 -4.66 2.31 7.65
C LEU A 69 -4.73 0.82 7.99
N TYR A 70 -5.47 0.10 7.15
CA TYR A 70 -5.68 -1.34 7.24
C TYR A 70 -5.83 -1.88 5.81
N PRO A 71 -5.12 -2.93 5.40
CA PRO A 71 -5.15 -3.38 4.01
C PRO A 71 -6.53 -3.84 3.53
N TRP A 72 -6.84 -3.62 2.26
CA TRP A 72 -8.12 -4.07 1.68
C TRP A 72 -8.17 -5.59 1.57
N GLU A 73 -7.06 -6.24 1.24
CA GLU A 73 -6.97 -7.69 1.13
C GLU A 73 -7.27 -8.40 2.46
N PHE A 74 -6.99 -7.78 3.60
CA PHE A 74 -7.35 -8.35 4.91
C PHE A 74 -8.87 -8.28 5.12
N MET A 75 -9.46 -7.10 4.92
CA MET A 75 -10.92 -6.92 5.00
C MET A 75 -11.71 -7.86 4.09
N LEU A 76 -11.19 -8.14 2.90
CA LEU A 76 -11.85 -9.01 1.93
C LEU A 76 -11.80 -10.50 2.32
N ARG A 77 -10.89 -10.89 3.21
CA ARG A 77 -10.73 -12.29 3.70
C ARG A 77 -11.49 -12.54 5.00
N GLU A 78 -11.86 -11.48 5.70
CA GLU A 78 -12.54 -11.55 6.99
C GLU A 78 -14.04 -11.81 6.84
N MET A 79 -14.68 -12.31 7.90
CA MET A 79 -16.11 -12.70 7.86
C MET A 79 -17.05 -11.52 7.55
N PHE A 80 -16.65 -10.29 7.91
CA PHE A 80 -17.44 -9.08 7.68
C PHE A 80 -17.30 -8.52 6.25
N SER A 81 -16.49 -9.14 5.38
CA SER A 81 -16.36 -8.79 3.97
C SER A 81 -17.71 -8.67 3.26
N THR A 82 -18.66 -9.54 3.61
CA THR A 82 -20.03 -9.56 3.07
C THR A 82 -20.85 -8.29 3.37
N LYS A 83 -20.37 -7.42 4.27
CA LYS A 83 -21.05 -6.17 4.66
C LYS A 83 -20.41 -4.94 4.05
N LEU A 84 -19.23 -5.05 3.44
CA LEU A 84 -18.48 -3.90 2.92
C LEU A 84 -19.25 -3.11 1.85
N GLU A 85 -20.01 -3.80 1.02
CA GLU A 85 -20.83 -3.20 -0.06
C GLU A 85 -22.08 -2.51 0.50
N ASP A 86 -22.79 -3.19 1.42
CA ASP A 86 -24.10 -2.74 1.91
C ASP A 86 -24.01 -1.76 3.09
N ALA A 87 -22.86 -1.64 3.76
CA ALA A 87 -22.71 -0.83 4.97
C ALA A 87 -22.88 0.69 4.73
N GLY A 88 -22.88 1.13 3.47
CA GLY A 88 -23.08 2.54 3.11
C GLY A 88 -21.92 3.45 3.50
N VAL A 89 -20.75 2.88 3.80
CA VAL A 89 -19.55 3.63 4.17
C VAL A 89 -18.88 4.21 2.93
N ARG A 90 -18.57 5.50 2.99
CA ARG A 90 -17.64 6.11 2.04
C ARG A 90 -16.20 5.92 2.51
N TRP A 91 -15.52 5.00 1.86
CA TRP A 91 -14.13 4.65 2.17
C TRP A 91 -13.12 5.64 1.59
N LEU A 92 -12.13 5.99 2.40
CA LEU A 92 -10.92 6.70 2.00
C LEU A 92 -9.72 5.86 2.46
N GLU A 93 -8.91 5.25 1.63
CA GLU A 93 -8.98 5.12 0.18
C GLU A 93 -10.10 4.15 -0.27
N PRO A 94 -10.72 4.37 -1.45
CA PRO A 94 -11.81 3.53 -1.96
C PRO A 94 -11.35 2.10 -2.32
N ALA A 95 -12.29 1.15 -2.33
CA ALA A 95 -12.02 -0.28 -2.53
C ALA A 95 -11.24 -0.61 -3.82
N TRP A 96 -11.45 0.13 -4.91
CA TRP A 96 -10.73 -0.08 -6.17
C TRP A 96 -9.22 0.13 -6.03
N LYS A 97 -8.75 0.81 -4.98
CA LYS A 97 -7.32 0.97 -4.70
C LYS A 97 -6.63 -0.36 -4.42
N SER A 98 -7.38 -1.39 -3.99
CA SER A 98 -6.88 -2.76 -3.89
C SER A 98 -6.34 -3.29 -5.23
N ILE A 99 -6.95 -2.91 -6.35
CA ILE A 99 -6.53 -3.30 -7.70
C ILE A 99 -5.18 -2.66 -8.04
N ILE A 100 -5.06 -1.34 -7.85
CA ILE A 100 -3.82 -0.63 -8.22
C ILE A 100 -2.65 -0.88 -7.27
N SER A 101 -2.92 -1.39 -6.06
CA SER A 101 -1.90 -1.80 -5.09
C SER A 101 -1.39 -3.24 -5.30
N ASN A 102 -2.09 -4.04 -6.12
CA ASN A 102 -1.74 -5.43 -6.38
C ASN A 102 -0.68 -5.54 -7.48
N LYS A 103 0.36 -6.34 -7.23
CA LYS A 103 1.48 -6.50 -8.18
C LYS A 103 1.10 -7.22 -9.48
N ALA A 104 -0.06 -7.90 -9.51
CA ALA A 104 -0.68 -8.42 -10.74
C ALA A 104 -0.90 -7.32 -11.79
N LEU A 105 -1.01 -6.05 -11.37
CA LEU A 105 -1.10 -4.94 -12.31
C LEU A 105 0.18 -4.76 -13.15
N LEU A 106 1.35 -5.16 -12.65
CA LEU A 106 2.62 -4.96 -13.35
C LEU A 106 2.72 -5.78 -14.65
N PRO A 107 2.44 -7.10 -14.67
CA PRO A 107 2.32 -7.85 -15.92
C PRO A 107 1.29 -7.26 -16.89
N MET A 108 0.12 -6.86 -16.39
CA MET A 108 -0.94 -6.29 -17.23
C MET A 108 -0.50 -4.97 -17.88
N LEU A 109 0.16 -4.08 -17.12
CA LEU A 109 0.70 -2.83 -17.65
C LEU A 109 1.79 -3.09 -18.69
N TRP A 110 2.66 -4.09 -18.47
CA TRP A 110 3.70 -4.44 -19.43
C TRP A 110 3.12 -5.01 -20.73
N GLU A 111 2.09 -5.85 -20.65
CA GLU A 111 1.37 -6.38 -21.81
C GLU A 111 0.71 -5.26 -22.62
N MET A 112 0.06 -4.30 -21.95
CA MET A 112 -0.65 -3.19 -22.60
C MET A 112 0.30 -2.12 -23.17
N PHE A 113 1.45 -1.91 -22.53
CA PHE A 113 2.40 -0.84 -22.85
C PHE A 113 3.84 -1.38 -22.88
N PRO A 114 4.15 -2.30 -23.81
CA PRO A 114 5.49 -2.85 -23.92
C PRO A 114 6.52 -1.76 -24.20
N ASP A 115 7.71 -1.90 -23.61
CA ASP A 115 8.84 -0.97 -23.74
C ASP A 115 8.58 0.47 -23.27
N HIS A 116 7.52 0.70 -22.48
CA HIS A 116 7.29 2.00 -21.85
C HIS A 116 8.48 2.35 -20.93
N PRO A 117 9.05 3.57 -21.00
CA PRO A 117 10.31 3.91 -20.32
C PRO A 117 10.26 3.84 -18.78
N ASN A 118 9.06 3.86 -18.20
CA ASN A 118 8.85 3.74 -16.75
C ASN A 118 8.37 2.35 -16.31
N LEU A 119 8.31 1.37 -17.23
CA LEU A 119 7.93 -0.01 -16.92
C LEU A 119 9.13 -0.94 -17.07
N LEU A 120 9.10 -2.02 -16.29
CA LEU A 120 10.02 -3.14 -16.42
C LEU A 120 9.23 -4.36 -16.91
N PRO A 121 9.83 -5.23 -17.74
CA PRO A 121 9.26 -6.53 -18.08
C PRO A 121 8.77 -7.26 -16.83
N ALA A 122 7.50 -7.62 -16.83
CA ALA A 122 6.85 -8.32 -15.73
C ALA A 122 5.89 -9.36 -16.27
N TYR A 123 5.82 -10.51 -15.61
CA TYR A 123 5.00 -11.65 -16.00
C TYR A 123 4.45 -12.33 -14.75
N PHE A 124 3.31 -13.01 -14.89
CA PHE A 124 2.87 -13.94 -13.84
C PHE A 124 3.85 -15.12 -13.76
N ALA A 125 4.22 -15.52 -12.55
CA ALA A 125 5.26 -16.54 -12.36
C ALA A 125 4.84 -17.94 -12.85
N GLN A 126 3.53 -18.21 -12.91
CA GLN A 126 2.97 -19.48 -13.37
C GLN A 126 2.76 -19.56 -14.90
N ASP A 127 2.83 -18.43 -15.60
CA ASP A 127 2.58 -18.36 -17.04
C ASP A 127 3.88 -18.59 -17.82
N GLU A 128 3.77 -18.98 -19.09
CA GLU A 128 4.94 -18.99 -19.98
C GLU A 128 5.40 -17.56 -20.26
N HIS A 129 6.67 -17.29 -20.03
CA HIS A 129 7.28 -15.99 -20.27
C HIS A 129 8.70 -16.11 -20.82
N PRO A 130 9.24 -15.07 -21.48
CA PRO A 130 10.65 -15.03 -21.89
C PRO A 130 11.57 -15.29 -20.69
N GLN A 131 12.70 -15.96 -20.95
CA GLN A 131 13.71 -16.16 -19.92
C GLN A 131 14.33 -14.81 -19.51
N LEU A 132 14.40 -14.56 -18.21
CA LEU A 132 15.07 -13.41 -17.63
C LEU A 132 16.35 -13.87 -16.91
N ASP A 133 17.49 -13.27 -17.25
CA ASP A 133 18.76 -13.58 -16.57
C ASP A 133 18.84 -12.96 -15.17
N HIS A 134 18.22 -11.79 -15.00
CA HIS A 134 18.14 -11.07 -13.74
C HIS A 134 16.69 -10.68 -13.45
N TYR A 135 16.13 -11.22 -12.38
CA TYR A 135 14.73 -10.98 -12.04
C TYR A 135 14.48 -10.98 -10.54
N VAL A 136 13.32 -10.46 -10.17
CA VAL A 136 12.78 -10.44 -8.82
C VAL A 136 11.45 -11.16 -8.83
N THR A 137 11.27 -12.12 -7.92
CA THR A 137 9.96 -12.71 -7.62
C THR A 137 9.29 -11.92 -6.52
N LYS A 138 8.00 -11.60 -6.71
CA LYS A 138 7.22 -10.78 -5.77
C LYS A 138 5.82 -11.34 -5.61
N PRO A 139 5.29 -11.49 -4.39
CA PRO A 139 3.90 -11.89 -4.21
C PRO A 139 2.92 -10.85 -4.73
N LEU A 140 1.76 -11.30 -5.22
CA LEU A 140 0.70 -10.41 -5.71
C LEU A 140 0.30 -9.36 -4.67
N PHE A 141 0.06 -9.83 -3.44
CA PHE A 141 -0.08 -8.98 -2.25
C PHE A 141 1.19 -9.08 -1.43
N SER A 142 1.85 -7.97 -1.16
CA SER A 142 2.98 -7.90 -0.22
C SER A 142 3.34 -6.45 0.04
N ARG A 143 3.95 -6.21 1.20
CA ARG A 143 4.32 -4.89 1.71
C ARG A 143 5.77 -4.94 2.19
N GLU A 144 6.42 -3.78 2.26
CA GLU A 144 7.75 -3.60 2.91
C GLU A 144 8.83 -4.63 2.52
N GLY A 145 8.87 -5.07 1.27
CA GLY A 145 9.89 -6.02 0.81
C GLY A 145 9.72 -7.46 1.29
N ALA A 146 8.61 -7.79 1.95
CA ALA A 146 8.33 -9.15 2.41
C ALA A 146 8.20 -10.15 1.26
N ASN A 147 8.76 -11.36 1.45
CA ASN A 147 8.74 -12.47 0.49
C ASN A 147 9.36 -12.16 -0.88
N ILE A 148 10.22 -11.14 -0.95
CA ILE A 148 10.96 -10.81 -2.17
C ILE A 148 12.17 -11.73 -2.29
N GLN A 149 12.42 -12.23 -3.50
CA GLN A 149 13.64 -12.95 -3.85
C GLN A 149 14.24 -12.35 -5.13
N ILE A 150 15.54 -12.15 -5.13
CA ILE A 150 16.31 -11.63 -6.28
C ILE A 150 17.18 -12.76 -6.82
N VAL A 151 17.07 -13.01 -8.12
CA VAL A 151 17.83 -14.02 -8.84
C VAL A 151 18.67 -13.34 -9.92
N GLN A 152 19.95 -13.71 -9.99
CA GLN A 152 20.87 -13.28 -11.03
C GLN A 152 21.61 -14.50 -11.60
N ASN A 153 21.56 -14.68 -12.92
CA ASN A 153 22.18 -15.81 -13.62
C ASN A 153 21.80 -17.18 -13.00
N GLY A 154 20.54 -17.33 -12.61
CA GLY A 154 20.01 -18.54 -11.96
C GLY A 154 20.44 -18.72 -10.49
N GLN A 155 21.17 -17.77 -9.90
CA GLN A 155 21.56 -17.81 -8.49
C GLN A 155 20.71 -16.84 -7.68
N GLU A 156 20.15 -17.31 -6.56
CA GLU A 156 19.53 -16.45 -5.56
C GLU A 156 20.61 -15.59 -4.89
N VAL A 157 20.49 -14.26 -5.01
CA VAL A 157 21.45 -13.31 -4.45
C VAL A 157 20.90 -12.53 -3.25
N ALA A 158 19.57 -12.49 -3.08
CA ALA A 158 18.92 -11.95 -1.90
C ALA A 158 17.53 -12.57 -1.73
N ARG A 159 17.10 -12.69 -0.48
CA ARG A 159 15.78 -13.20 -0.11
C ARG A 159 15.35 -12.61 1.23
N VAL A 160 14.08 -12.24 1.32
CA VAL A 160 13.42 -11.82 2.55
C VAL A 160 12.23 -12.74 2.78
N ASP A 161 12.09 -13.28 3.99
CA ASP A 161 10.94 -14.10 4.38
C ASP A 161 9.73 -13.22 4.73
N GLY A 162 8.55 -13.82 4.87
CA GLY A 162 7.34 -13.10 5.25
C GLY A 162 6.07 -13.94 5.10
N PRO A 163 4.89 -13.35 5.39
CA PRO A 163 3.62 -14.06 5.43
C PRO A 163 2.91 -14.17 4.07
N TYR A 164 3.46 -13.61 2.99
CA TYR A 164 2.79 -13.50 1.70
C TYR A 164 3.17 -14.62 0.72
N GLY A 165 2.31 -14.86 -0.27
CA GLY A 165 2.61 -15.73 -1.41
C GLY A 165 1.52 -16.73 -1.78
N GLU A 166 0.49 -16.89 -0.95
CA GLU A 166 -0.60 -17.86 -1.18
C GLU A 166 -1.37 -17.59 -2.49
N GLU A 167 -1.48 -16.32 -2.90
CA GLU A 167 -2.25 -15.89 -4.07
C GLU A 167 -1.44 -15.97 -5.36
N GLY A 168 -0.18 -16.35 -5.27
CA GLY A 168 0.76 -16.40 -6.38
C GLY A 168 1.74 -15.22 -6.40
N MET A 169 2.54 -15.21 -7.46
CA MET A 169 3.70 -14.34 -7.60
C MET A 169 3.76 -13.76 -9.01
N ILE A 170 4.44 -12.63 -9.14
CA ILE A 170 4.99 -12.17 -10.42
C ILE A 170 6.49 -12.40 -10.45
N VAL A 171 7.03 -12.51 -11.66
CA VAL A 171 8.45 -12.27 -11.95
C VAL A 171 8.57 -10.92 -12.64
N GLN A 172 9.56 -10.13 -12.25
CA GLN A 172 9.84 -8.83 -12.87
C GLN A 172 11.33 -8.70 -13.13
N GLN A 173 11.74 -8.11 -14.26
CA GLN A 173 13.14 -7.82 -14.56
C GLN A 173 13.77 -7.06 -13.39
N PHE A 174 14.93 -7.54 -12.94
CA PHE A 174 15.65 -6.89 -11.86
C PHE A 174 16.36 -5.64 -12.39
N HIS A 175 16.09 -4.52 -11.75
CA HIS A 175 16.80 -3.27 -11.96
C HIS A 175 17.44 -2.87 -10.63
N PRO A 176 18.77 -2.88 -10.51
CA PRO A 176 19.43 -2.56 -9.25
C PRO A 176 19.18 -1.09 -8.88
N LEU A 177 18.90 -0.84 -7.60
CA LEU A 177 18.87 0.52 -7.07
C LEU A 177 20.26 1.16 -7.19
N PRO A 178 20.35 2.48 -7.43
CA PRO A 178 21.63 3.18 -7.38
C PRO A 178 22.23 3.06 -5.98
N GLN A 179 23.55 2.88 -5.94
CA GLN A 179 24.29 2.77 -4.69
C GLN A 179 25.10 4.04 -4.44
N PHE A 180 24.89 4.65 -3.27
CA PHE A 180 25.63 5.82 -2.79
C PHE A 180 26.29 5.48 -1.46
N GLU A 181 27.61 5.60 -1.39
CA GLU A 181 28.39 5.32 -0.16
C GLU A 181 28.06 3.97 0.51
N GLY A 182 27.70 2.97 -0.31
CA GLY A 182 27.34 1.63 0.17
C GLY A 182 25.85 1.42 0.48
N SER A 183 25.00 2.45 0.46
CA SER A 183 23.54 2.35 0.59
C SER A 183 22.86 2.26 -0.78
N TYR A 184 21.94 1.30 -0.93
CA TYR A 184 20.98 1.26 -2.03
C TYR A 184 19.86 2.28 -1.76
N THR A 185 19.65 3.19 -2.71
CA THR A 185 18.74 4.33 -2.56
C THR A 185 17.53 4.20 -3.46
N LEU A 186 16.34 4.42 -2.92
CA LEU A 186 15.09 4.53 -3.67
C LEU A 186 14.40 5.86 -3.42
N ILE A 187 13.56 6.25 -4.38
CA ILE A 187 12.69 7.42 -4.28
C ILE A 187 11.24 6.93 -4.14
N GLY A 188 10.56 7.38 -3.09
CA GLY A 188 9.11 7.35 -2.98
C GLY A 188 8.53 8.66 -3.51
N SER A 189 7.47 8.60 -4.31
CA SER A 189 6.75 9.78 -4.82
C SER A 189 5.31 9.73 -4.35
N TRP A 190 4.84 10.83 -3.75
CA TRP A 190 3.51 10.94 -3.16
C TRP A 190 2.54 11.65 -4.11
N LEU A 191 1.35 11.06 -4.28
CA LEU A 191 0.24 11.66 -5.00
C LEU A 191 -0.88 12.02 -4.02
N VAL A 192 -1.44 13.23 -4.15
CA VAL A 192 -2.67 13.66 -3.47
C VAL A 192 -3.67 14.05 -4.55
N ASP A 193 -4.82 13.39 -4.56
CA ASP A 193 -5.91 13.62 -5.52
C ASP A 193 -5.41 13.64 -6.99
N ASP A 194 -4.53 12.70 -7.35
CA ASP A 194 -3.85 12.57 -8.66
C ASP A 194 -2.64 13.49 -8.96
N GLN A 195 -2.34 14.45 -8.07
CA GLN A 195 -1.23 15.39 -8.26
C GLN A 195 0.02 14.99 -7.47
N PRO A 196 1.23 15.07 -8.05
CA PRO A 196 2.47 14.88 -7.31
C PRO A 196 2.66 15.99 -6.29
N CYS A 197 2.92 15.61 -5.04
CA CYS A 197 2.93 16.54 -3.92
C CYS A 197 4.19 16.46 -3.05
N GLY A 198 5.04 15.46 -3.26
CA GLY A 198 6.29 15.31 -2.51
C GLY A 198 7.05 14.06 -2.89
N ILE A 199 8.31 14.02 -2.50
CA ILE A 199 9.17 12.84 -2.60
C ILE A 199 9.81 12.54 -1.25
N GLY A 200 10.20 11.29 -1.04
CA GLY A 200 11.02 10.85 0.07
C GLY A 200 12.12 9.93 -0.44
N LEU A 201 13.27 9.94 0.24
CA LEU A 201 14.36 9.01 -0.04
C LEU A 201 14.39 7.96 1.06
N ARG A 202 14.53 6.69 0.66
CA ARG A 202 14.82 5.59 1.59
C ARG A 202 16.13 4.92 1.19
N GLU A 203 16.89 4.54 2.20
CA GLU A 203 18.15 3.83 2.02
C GLU A 203 18.19 2.54 2.83
N ASP A 204 18.72 1.49 2.19
CA ASP A 204 19.09 0.24 2.84
C ASP A 204 20.52 -0.17 2.47
N ARG A 205 21.17 -0.96 3.33
CA ARG A 205 22.46 -1.57 3.00
C ARG A 205 22.28 -2.84 2.17
N GLU A 206 21.12 -3.46 2.28
CA GLU A 206 20.73 -4.65 1.55
C GLU A 206 20.05 -4.30 0.22
N LEU A 207 20.04 -5.25 -0.72
CA LEU A 207 19.41 -5.08 -2.04
C LEU A 207 17.88 -4.91 -1.98
N ILE A 208 17.25 -5.44 -0.92
CA ILE A 208 15.81 -5.39 -0.71
C ILE A 208 15.54 -4.38 0.39
N THR A 209 14.90 -3.27 0.03
CA THR A 209 14.38 -2.30 0.98
C THR A 209 13.26 -2.92 1.81
N GLN A 210 13.34 -2.73 3.13
CA GLN A 210 12.44 -3.29 4.12
C GLN A 210 11.77 -2.20 4.96
N ASP A 211 10.93 -2.61 5.89
CA ASP A 211 10.21 -1.73 6.79
C ASP A 211 11.15 -0.81 7.60
N LEU A 212 12.21 -1.38 8.18
CA LEU A 212 13.20 -0.64 8.96
C LEU A 212 14.21 0.16 8.12
N SER A 213 14.07 0.20 6.79
CA SER A 213 14.94 1.02 5.94
C SER A 213 14.79 2.49 6.27
N ARG A 214 15.92 3.19 6.31
CA ARG A 214 16.02 4.54 6.87
C ARG A 214 15.42 5.57 5.92
N PHE A 215 14.65 6.51 6.44
CA PHE A 215 14.36 7.76 5.73
C PHE A 215 15.60 8.64 5.69
N TYR A 216 15.95 9.12 4.50
CA TYR A 216 17.12 9.97 4.31
C TYR A 216 16.69 11.43 4.05
N PRO A 217 17.21 12.41 4.81
CA PRO A 217 16.96 13.81 4.55
C PRO A 217 17.47 14.19 3.16
N HIS A 218 16.72 15.01 2.45
CA HIS A 218 17.09 15.50 1.13
C HIS A 218 16.66 16.96 0.96
N ILE A 219 17.29 17.62 -0.01
CA ILE A 219 16.94 18.95 -0.48
C ILE A 219 16.93 18.95 -2.00
N ILE A 220 16.11 19.82 -2.59
CA ILE A 220 16.16 20.10 -4.03
C ILE A 220 16.97 21.38 -4.21
N LEU A 221 18.11 21.27 -4.89
CA LEU A 221 18.92 22.41 -5.28
C LEU A 221 18.44 22.92 -6.65
N GLY A 222 18.11 24.21 -6.73
CA GLY A 222 17.69 24.89 -7.95
C GLY A 222 18.86 25.42 -8.78
#